data_AF-A0A2S9G2C6-F1
#
_entry.id   AF-A0A2S9G2C6-F1
#
_cell.length_a   1.000
_cell.length_b   1.000
_cell.length_c   1.000
_cell.angle_alpha   90.00
_cell.angle_beta   90.00
_cell.angle_gamma   90.00
#
_symmetry.space_group_name_H-M   'P 1'
#
loop_
_entity.id
_entity.type
_entity.pdbx_description
1 polymer ?
#
loop_
_entity_poly.entity_id
_entity_poly.type
_entity_poly.pdbx_seq_one_letter_code
_entity_poly.pdbx_strand_id
1 'polypeptide(L)'
;RVRFLGYDPANIKVVAYTVAALFASIAGALFAPIVGFIAPSQGGILPSIAFLIGVAIGGRTTLLGPVLGAIGVAWAQTLFSEQYP
;
A
#
# COMPACT_ATOMS: atom_id res chain seq x y z
N ARG A 1 -6.92 28.05 2.08
CA ARG A 1 -7.94 29.13 2.17
C ARG A 1 -8.81 29.16 0.91
N VAL A 2 -9.38 28.01 0.53
CA VAL A 2 -10.30 27.83 -0.61
C VAL A 2 -11.78 27.87 -0.21
N ARG A 3 -12.08 27.79 1.09
CA ARG A 3 -13.44 27.84 1.65
C ARG A 3 -14.15 29.19 1.47
N PHE A 4 -13.42 30.24 1.09
CA PHE A 4 -13.99 31.57 0.78
C PHE A 4 -14.37 31.73 -0.71
N LEU A 5 -14.08 30.74 -1.56
CA LEU A 5 -14.42 30.75 -2.99
C LEU A 5 -15.74 30.00 -3.29
N GLY A 6 -16.58 29.75 -2.27
CA GLY A 6 -17.80 28.95 -2.41
C GLY A 6 -17.57 27.44 -2.56
N TYR A 7 -16.31 27.00 -2.51
CA TYR A 7 -15.93 25.60 -2.61
C TYR A 7 -15.81 24.98 -1.22
N ASP A 8 -16.54 23.89 -0.93
CA ASP A 8 -16.36 23.15 0.32
C ASP A 8 -15.16 22.19 0.22
N PRO A 9 -14.01 22.50 0.84
CA PRO A 9 -12.85 21.61 0.82
C PRO A 9 -13.10 20.30 1.57
N ALA A 10 -14.17 20.18 2.36
CA ALA A 10 -14.55 18.93 2.99
C ALA A 10 -14.92 17.88 1.93
N ASN A 11 -15.71 18.24 0.91
CA ASN A 11 -16.14 17.30 -0.12
C ASN A 11 -14.97 16.75 -0.96
N ILE A 12 -13.99 17.58 -1.37
CA ILE A 12 -12.78 17.06 -2.06
C ILE A 12 -12.05 16.03 -1.21
N LYS A 13 -11.85 16.34 0.07
CA LYS A 13 -11.08 15.48 0.96
C LYS A 13 -11.81 14.17 1.21
N VAL A 14 -13.14 14.22 1.38
CA VAL A 14 -13.97 13.02 1.55
C VAL A 14 -13.92 12.16 0.30
N VAL A 15 -14.08 12.74 -0.90
CA VAL A 15 -14.00 12.00 -2.17
C VAL A 15 -12.61 11.38 -2.37
N ALA A 16 -11.54 12.13 -2.09
CA ALA A 16 -10.18 11.59 -2.18
C ALA A 16 -9.96 10.44 -1.18
N TYR A 17 -10.49 10.57 0.04
CA TYR A 17 -10.41 9.54 1.07
C TYR A 17 -11.21 8.29 0.71
N THR A 18 -12.43 8.42 0.21
CA THR A 18 -13.23 7.25 -0.20
C THR A 18 -12.63 6.53 -1.40
N VAL A 19 -12.06 7.25 -2.36
CA VAL A 19 -11.33 6.63 -3.48
C VAL A 19 -10.11 5.86 -2.96
N ALA A 20 -9.31 6.45 -2.06
CA ALA A 20 -8.17 5.77 -1.46
C ALA A 20 -8.60 4.54 -0.63
N ALA A 21 -9.67 4.65 0.15
CA ALA A 21 -10.22 3.57 0.96
C ALA A 21 -10.70 2.40 0.08
N LEU A 22 -11.32 2.69 -1.07
CA LEU A 22 -11.76 1.65 -2.01
C LEU A 22 -10.58 0.82 -2.54
N PHE A 23 -9.49 1.47 -2.95
CA PHE A 23 -8.28 0.77 -3.38
C PHE A 23 -7.62 -0.02 -2.24
N ALA A 24 -7.56 0.56 -1.04
CA ALA A 24 -7.02 -0.12 0.14
C ALA A 24 -7.85 -1.37 0.52
N SER A 25 -9.18 -1.30 0.43
CA SER A 25 -10.06 -2.45 0.69
C SER A 25 -9.88 -3.56 -0.34
N ILE A 26 -9.76 -3.24 -1.62
CA ILE A 26 -9.52 -4.25 -2.67
C ILE A 26 -8.16 -4.93 -2.44
N ALA A 27 -7.11 -4.16 -2.14
CA ALA A 27 -5.79 -4.68 -1.84
C ALA A 27 -5.80 -5.60 -0.60
N GLY A 28 -6.47 -5.18 0.48
CA GLY A 28 -6.61 -5.99 1.69
C GLY A 28 -7.42 -7.27 1.48
N ALA A 29 -8.50 -7.21 0.70
CA ALA A 29 -9.30 -8.38 0.34
C ALA A 29 -8.51 -9.39 -0.49
N LEU A 30 -7.64 -8.92 -1.40
CA LEU A 30 -6.74 -9.77 -2.18
C LEU A 30 -5.60 -10.35 -1.33
N PHE A 31 -5.17 -9.67 -0.27
CA PHE A 31 -4.11 -10.16 0.62
C PHE A 31 -4.53 -11.40 1.43
N ALA A 32 -5.80 -11.49 1.84
CA ALA A 32 -6.31 -12.61 2.64
C ALA A 32 -6.11 -14.01 2.00
N PRO A 33 -6.49 -14.27 0.73
CA PRO A 33 -6.24 -15.56 0.09
C PRO A 33 -4.77 -15.80 -0.25
N ILE A 34 -3.94 -14.76 -0.40
CA ILE A 34 -2.51 -14.91 -0.72
C ILE A 34 -1.74 -15.47 0.47
N VAL A 35 -2.04 -15.02 1.69
CA VAL A 35 -1.30 -15.43 2.90
C VAL A 35 -1.89 -16.68 3.55
N GLY A 36 -3.19 -16.94 3.36
CA GLY A 36 -3.86 -18.18 3.79
C GLY A 36 -4.05 -18.35 5.31
N PHE A 37 -3.21 -17.74 6.14
CA PHE A 37 -3.28 -17.77 7.60
C PHE A 37 -2.92 -16.41 8.20
N ILE A 38 -3.85 -15.81 8.95
CA ILE A 38 -3.67 -14.51 9.61
C ILE A 38 -3.39 -14.77 11.10
N ALA A 39 -2.15 -14.54 11.51
CA ALA A 39 -1.72 -14.52 12.90
C ALA A 39 -1.41 -13.08 13.35
N PRO A 40 -1.68 -12.72 14.62
CA PRO A 40 -1.41 -11.37 15.14
C PRO A 40 0.08 -10.97 15.05
N SER A 41 1.00 -11.93 14.92
CA SER A 41 2.41 -11.67 14.65
C SER A 41 2.68 -11.02 13.29
N GLN A 42 1.79 -11.19 12.31
CA GLN A 42 1.91 -10.58 10.97
C GLN A 42 1.37 -9.14 10.93
N GLY A 43 0.67 -8.68 11.97
CA GLY A 43 0.25 -7.28 12.12
C GLY A 43 1.37 -6.37 12.66
N GLY A 44 2.58 -6.90 12.82
CA GLY A 44 3.71 -6.18 13.39
C GLY A 44 4.30 -5.09 12.48
N ILE A 45 5.31 -4.41 13.01
CA ILE A 45 6.01 -3.31 12.34
C ILE A 45 6.72 -3.83 11.07
N LEU A 46 7.34 -5.01 11.14
CA LEU A 46 8.20 -5.53 10.09
C LEU A 46 7.53 -5.66 8.70
N PRO A 47 6.38 -6.36 8.54
CA PRO A 47 5.68 -6.42 7.26
C PRO A 47 5.13 -5.06 6.82
N SER A 48 4.73 -4.20 7.76
CA SER A 48 4.22 -2.86 7.47
C SER A 48 5.29 -1.98 6.79
N ILE A 49 6.56 -2.06 7.22
CA ILE A 49 7.64 -1.31 6.59
C ILE A 49 7.96 -1.87 5.20
N ALA A 50 7.85 -3.19 4.99
CA ALA A 50 8.07 -3.79 3.68
C ALA A 50 7.09 -3.24 2.62
N PHE A 51 5.81 -3.07 2.97
CA PHE A 51 4.85 -2.40 2.11
C PHE A 51 5.23 -0.94 1.80
N LEU A 52 5.74 -0.19 2.78
CA LEU A 52 6.23 1.17 2.57
C LEU A 52 7.46 1.23 1.66
N ILE A 53 8.38 0.26 1.78
CA ILE A 53 9.58 0.16 0.94
C ILE A 53 9.19 -0.10 -0.52
N GLY A 54 8.21 -0.96 -0.78
CA GLY A 54 7.67 -1.18 -2.14
C GLY A 54 7.17 0.11 -2.79
N VAL A 55 6.48 0.96 -2.02
CA VAL A 55 6.01 2.28 -2.48
C VAL A 55 7.17 3.25 -2.66
N ALA A 56 8.15 3.25 -1.75
CA ALA A 56 9.31 4.14 -1.81
C ALA A 56 10.18 3.88 -3.04
N ILE A 57 10.39 2.61 -3.38
CA ILE A 57 11.14 2.18 -4.57
C ILE A 57 10.34 2.43 -5.85
N GLY A 58 9.03 2.14 -5.83
CA GLY A 58 8.14 2.34 -6.97
C GLY A 58 7.83 3.80 -7.31
N GLY A 59 7.93 4.71 -6.34
CA GLY A 59 7.61 6.12 -6.49
C GLY A 59 6.11 6.44 -6.35
N ARG A 60 5.81 7.62 -5.81
CA ARG A 60 4.43 8.08 -5.50
C ARG A 60 3.69 8.77 -6.67
N THR A 61 4.35 8.93 -7.82
CA THR A 61 3.87 9.80 -8.91
C THR A 61 2.79 9.16 -9.77
N THR A 62 2.68 7.83 -9.77
CA THR A 62 1.65 7.06 -10.49
C THR A 62 1.21 5.85 -9.68
N LEU A 63 0.04 5.29 -9.98
CA LEU A 63 -0.43 4.04 -9.38
C LEU A 63 0.40 2.82 -9.79
N LEU A 64 1.04 2.85 -10.97
CA LEU A 64 1.83 1.74 -11.50
C LEU A 64 3.21 1.61 -10.85
N GLY A 65 3.79 2.73 -10.42
CA GLY A 65 5.08 2.76 -9.72
C GLY A 65 5.11 1.85 -8.49
N PRO A 66 4.21 2.04 -7.50
CA PRO A 66 4.15 1.21 -6.29
C PRO A 66 3.90 -0.26 -6.58
N VAL A 67 3.14 -0.60 -7.64
CA VAL A 67 2.87 -1.99 -8.02
C VAL A 67 4.15 -2.67 -8.50
N LEU A 68 4.90 -2.03 -9.40
CA LEU A 68 6.17 -2.55 -9.90
C LEU A 68 7.23 -2.60 -8.78
N GLY A 69 7.27 -1.58 -7.91
CA GLY A 69 8.15 -1.54 -6.75
C GLY A 69 7.86 -2.65 -5.74
N ALA A 70 6.57 -2.93 -5.46
CA ALA A 70 6.18 -4.02 -4.56
C ALA A 70 6.57 -5.40 -5.13
N ILE A 71 6.37 -5.64 -6.42
CA ILE A 71 6.79 -6.88 -7.08
C ILE A 71 8.31 -7.03 -7.01
N GLY A 72 9.05 -5.97 -7.31
CA GLY A 72 10.52 -5.98 -7.26
C GLY A 72 11.05 -6.25 -5.84
N VAL A 73 10.45 -5.66 -4.81
CA VAL A 73 10.85 -5.90 -3.41
C VAL A 73 10.52 -7.31 -2.97
N ALA A 74 9.35 -7.84 -3.34
CA ALA A 74 8.98 -9.21 -3.03
C ALA A 74 9.97 -10.20 -3.67
N TRP A 75 10.34 -9.98 -4.93
CA TRP A 75 11.36 -10.77 -5.64
C TRP A 75 12.75 -10.67 -5.00
N ALA A 76 13.15 -9.47 -4.58
CA ALA A 76 14.41 -9.26 -3.89
C ALA A 76 14.43 -10.01 -2.54
N GLN A 77 13.36 -9.90 -1.75
CA GLN A 77 13.23 -10.64 -0.49
C GLN A 77 13.31 -12.15 -0.69
N THR A 78 12.64 -12.70 -1.70
CA THR A 78 12.73 -14.14 -1.99
C THR A 78 14.14 -14.57 -2.38
N LEU A 79 14.85 -13.78 -3.20
CA LEU A 79 16.24 -14.09 -3.57
C LEU A 79 17.20 -14.05 -2.37
N PHE A 80 17.04 -13.06 -1.49
CA PHE A 80 17.88 -12.96 -0.29
C PHE A 80 17.56 -14.05 0.75
N SER A 81 16.29 -14.44 0.90
CA SER A 81 15.89 -15.56 1.77
C SER A 81 16.33 -16.94 1.24
N GLU A 82 16.50 -17.11 -0.08
CA GLU A 82 17.07 -18.34 -0.65
C GLU A 82 18.60 -18.44 -0.51
N GLN A 83 19.30 -17.30 -0.48
CA GLN A 83 20.76 -17.27 -0.39
C GLN A 83 21.31 -17.27 1.04
N TYR A 84 20.54 -16.77 2.01
CA TYR A 84 20.86 -16.81 3.43
C TYR A 84 19.61 -17.25 4.22
N PRO A 85 19.52 -18.51 4.66
CA PRO A 85 18.43 -18.98 5.51
C PRO A 85 18.44 -18.32 6.90
#